data_AF-A0A7Y5I285-F1
#
_entry.id   AF-A0A7Y5I285-F1
#
_cell.length_a   1.000
_cell.length_b   1.000
_cell.length_c   1.000
_cell.angle_alpha   90.00
_cell.angle_beta   90.00
_cell.angle_gamma   90.00
#
_symmetry.space_group_name_H-M   'P 1'
#
loop_
_entity.id
_entity.type
_entity.pdbx_description
1 polymer ?
#
loop_
_entity_poly.entity_id
_entity_poly.type
_entity_poly.pdbx_seq_one_letter_code
_entity_poly.pdbx_strand_id
1 'polypeptide(L)'
;RSRFIEPIRIRAGVRFWQENGAALARAEREYGVPAEIIVGIIGVETIYGQHMGNIRVMDALATLAFDFPAEHPRAQERAAFFQRELEQFLSLMHRTNTDPFEPRGSYAGAMGLGQFMPSSWARYAVDFDRDGHIDLYGSAQDAIGSVANYFIAHSWTPGMPTHFGVRPEGSTAQTDELLAPDILPTFSAASMQARGAVLDEAGARYTGPLALVELQNGDNPPSYVAGTENFYAITRYNWSSYYAMAVIGLGQAVAAARR
;
A
#
# COMPACT_ATOMS: atom_id res chain seq x y z
N ARG A 1 8.96 0.21 -12.28
CA ARG A 1 7.81 -0.23 -13.12
C ARG A 1 7.93 -1.70 -13.58
N SER A 2 9.00 -2.08 -14.30
CA SER A 2 9.19 -3.44 -14.85
C SER A 2 9.25 -4.58 -13.82
N ARG A 3 9.66 -4.31 -12.57
CA ARG A 3 9.69 -5.33 -11.50
C ARG A 3 8.31 -5.74 -10.95
N PHE A 4 7.29 -4.90 -11.09
CA PHE A 4 5.97 -5.11 -10.49
C PHE A 4 4.85 -5.23 -11.52
N ILE A 5 5.00 -4.59 -12.68
CA ILE A 5 4.09 -4.73 -13.81
C ILE A 5 4.76 -5.65 -14.82
N GLU A 6 4.67 -6.94 -14.56
CA GLU A 6 5.22 -7.99 -15.41
C GLU A 6 4.19 -9.12 -15.64
N PRO A 7 4.34 -9.91 -16.72
CA PRO A 7 3.28 -10.82 -17.17
C PRO A 7 2.84 -11.87 -16.14
N ILE A 8 3.71 -12.34 -15.24
CA ILE A 8 3.38 -13.33 -14.21
C ILE A 8 2.42 -12.71 -13.18
N ARG A 9 2.74 -11.54 -12.62
CA ARG A 9 1.85 -10.78 -11.70
C ARG A 9 0.52 -10.41 -12.34
N ILE A 10 0.51 -10.01 -13.61
CA ILE A 10 -0.76 -9.68 -14.30
C ILE A 10 -1.63 -10.93 -14.42
N ARG A 11 -1.08 -12.05 -14.91
CA ARG A 11 -1.85 -13.30 -15.06
C ARG A 11 -2.33 -13.85 -13.72
N ALA A 12 -1.49 -13.80 -12.69
CA ALA A 12 -1.87 -14.21 -11.34
C ALA A 12 -2.97 -13.31 -10.77
N GLY A 13 -2.90 -12.00 -11.03
CA GLY A 13 -3.92 -11.04 -10.59
C GLY A 13 -5.26 -11.23 -11.29
N VAL A 14 -5.26 -11.52 -12.60
CA VAL A 14 -6.48 -11.83 -13.34
C VAL A 14 -7.17 -13.05 -12.73
N ARG A 15 -6.40 -14.10 -12.43
CA ARG A 15 -6.90 -15.31 -11.77
C ARG A 15 -7.45 -15.01 -10.38
N PHE A 16 -6.66 -14.33 -9.55
CA PHE A 16 -7.07 -13.95 -8.19
C PHE A 16 -8.37 -13.14 -8.20
N TRP A 17 -8.51 -12.18 -9.12
CA TRP A 17 -9.74 -11.40 -9.25
C TRP A 17 -10.91 -12.27 -9.70
N GLN A 18 -10.73 -13.17 -10.68
CA GLN A 18 -11.78 -14.08 -11.13
C GLN A 18 -12.28 -14.99 -10.00
N GLU A 19 -11.36 -15.57 -9.22
CA GLU A 19 -11.69 -16.46 -8.10
C GLU A 19 -12.38 -15.72 -6.94
N ASN A 20 -12.03 -14.44 -6.71
CA ASN A 20 -12.52 -13.66 -5.58
C ASN A 20 -13.45 -12.50 -5.96
N GLY A 21 -14.06 -12.57 -7.15
CA GLY A 21 -14.82 -11.45 -7.72
C GLY A 21 -15.98 -10.97 -6.83
N ALA A 22 -16.66 -11.90 -6.14
CA ALA A 22 -17.74 -11.57 -5.23
C ALA A 22 -17.24 -10.81 -3.98
N ALA A 23 -16.12 -11.23 -3.40
CA ALA A 23 -15.52 -10.58 -2.24
C ALA A 23 -14.97 -9.20 -2.61
N LEU A 24 -14.25 -9.07 -3.73
CA LEU A 24 -13.77 -7.79 -4.24
C LEU A 24 -14.91 -6.79 -4.49
N ALA A 25 -15.97 -7.24 -5.18
CA ALA A 25 -17.12 -6.39 -5.44
C ALA A 25 -17.86 -5.99 -4.15
N ARG A 26 -17.87 -6.87 -3.13
CA ARG A 26 -18.45 -6.55 -1.82
C ARG A 26 -17.59 -5.54 -1.08
N ALA A 27 -16.27 -5.72 -1.04
CA ALA A 27 -15.35 -4.79 -0.38
C ALA A 27 -15.43 -3.40 -1.03
N GLU A 28 -15.52 -3.34 -2.36
CA GLU A 28 -15.69 -2.07 -3.07
C GLU A 28 -17.03 -1.39 -2.72
N ARG A 29 -18.12 -2.13 -2.59
CA ARG A 29 -19.41 -1.57 -2.16
C ARG A 29 -19.43 -1.13 -0.70
N GLU A 30 -18.83 -1.91 0.20
CA GLU A 30 -18.88 -1.66 1.65
C GLU A 30 -17.89 -0.57 2.08
N TYR A 31 -16.69 -0.54 1.49
CA TYR A 31 -15.62 0.37 1.88
C TYR A 31 -15.38 1.48 0.84
N GLY A 32 -15.87 1.38 -0.39
CA GLY A 32 -15.60 2.38 -1.44
C GLY A 32 -14.15 2.39 -1.93
N VAL A 33 -13.38 1.34 -1.64
CA VAL A 33 -12.03 1.12 -2.15
C VAL A 33 -12.13 0.29 -3.44
N PRO A 34 -11.68 0.79 -4.60
CA PRO A 34 -11.79 0.07 -5.87
C PRO A 34 -11.11 -1.29 -5.81
N ALA A 35 -11.75 -2.30 -6.41
CA ALA A 35 -11.20 -3.66 -6.45
C ALA A 35 -9.80 -3.71 -7.08
N GLU A 36 -9.48 -2.89 -8.08
CA GLU A 36 -8.14 -2.81 -8.64
C GLU A 36 -7.07 -2.36 -7.64
N ILE A 37 -7.40 -1.51 -6.68
CA ILE A 37 -6.45 -1.06 -5.65
C ILE A 37 -6.17 -2.20 -4.69
N ILE A 38 -7.21 -2.93 -4.26
CA ILE A 38 -7.07 -4.10 -3.38
C ILE A 38 -6.21 -5.18 -4.05
N VAL A 39 -6.51 -5.49 -5.32
CA VAL A 39 -5.75 -6.43 -6.15
C VAL A 39 -4.31 -5.94 -6.34
N GLY A 40 -4.11 -4.64 -6.58
CA GLY A 40 -2.80 -4.03 -6.70
C GLY A 40 -1.94 -4.22 -5.44
N ILE A 41 -2.50 -4.03 -4.25
CA ILE A 41 -1.82 -4.24 -2.97
C ILE A 41 -1.39 -5.70 -2.83
N ILE A 42 -2.35 -6.64 -2.85
CA ILE A 42 -2.07 -8.06 -2.64
C ILE A 42 -1.09 -8.59 -3.69
N GLY A 43 -1.22 -8.10 -4.93
CA GLY A 43 -0.33 -8.44 -6.04
C GLY A 43 1.09 -7.92 -5.88
N VAL A 44 1.28 -6.69 -5.38
CA VAL A 44 2.61 -6.13 -5.10
C VAL A 44 3.26 -6.84 -3.92
N GLU A 45 2.50 -7.03 -2.83
CA GLU A 45 3.00 -7.60 -1.58
C GLU A 45 3.45 -9.05 -1.72
N THR A 46 2.61 -9.93 -2.27
CA THR A 46 2.86 -11.38 -2.20
C THR A 46 2.71 -12.13 -3.51
N ILE A 47 2.41 -11.44 -4.61
CA ILE A 47 1.96 -12.10 -5.85
C ILE A 47 0.78 -13.02 -5.52
N TYR A 48 -0.21 -12.48 -4.81
CA TYR A 48 -1.44 -13.20 -4.47
C TYR A 48 -1.18 -14.50 -3.71
N GLY A 49 -0.25 -14.45 -2.74
CA GLY A 49 0.07 -15.55 -1.83
C GLY A 49 1.27 -16.43 -2.25
N GLN A 50 1.82 -16.26 -3.46
CA GLN A 50 2.97 -17.06 -3.91
C GLN A 50 4.25 -16.78 -3.10
N HIS A 51 4.38 -15.56 -2.57
CA HIS A 51 5.53 -15.10 -1.80
C HIS A 51 5.09 -14.35 -0.53
N MET A 52 4.64 -15.08 0.48
CA MET A 52 4.25 -14.50 1.79
C MET A 52 5.42 -14.38 2.78
N GLY A 53 6.62 -14.81 2.38
CA GLY A 53 7.78 -14.93 3.25
C GLY A 53 7.85 -16.29 3.95
N ASN A 54 9.06 -16.70 4.34
CA ASN A 54 9.33 -18.01 4.92
C ASN A 54 10.03 -17.94 6.29
N ILE A 55 10.25 -16.75 6.82
CA ILE A 55 10.92 -16.54 8.11
C ILE A 55 9.87 -16.64 9.20
N ARG A 56 10.15 -17.31 10.32
CA ARG A 56 9.22 -17.32 11.46
C ARG A 56 9.05 -15.89 11.96
N VAL A 57 7.81 -15.44 12.11
CA VAL A 57 7.52 -14.07 12.52
C VAL A 57 8.11 -13.77 13.89
N MET A 58 8.06 -14.75 14.80
CA MET A 58 8.72 -14.70 16.10
C MET A 58 10.23 -14.41 15.98
N ASP A 59 10.94 -15.11 15.09
CA ASP A 59 12.38 -14.91 14.91
C ASP A 59 12.66 -13.49 14.39
N ALA A 60 11.95 -13.07 13.33
CA ALA A 60 12.12 -11.75 12.73
C ALA A 60 11.87 -10.63 13.75
N LEU A 61 10.75 -10.67 14.46
CA LEU A 61 10.37 -9.63 15.42
C LEU A 61 11.26 -9.65 16.67
N ALA A 62 11.62 -10.82 17.21
CA ALA A 62 12.52 -10.89 18.35
C ALA A 62 13.92 -10.36 18.00
N THR A 63 14.49 -10.77 16.86
CA THR A 63 15.78 -10.24 16.39
C THR A 63 15.70 -8.73 16.22
N LEU A 64 14.68 -8.19 15.56
CA LEU A 64 14.59 -6.75 15.32
C LEU A 64 14.19 -5.93 16.56
N ALA A 65 13.58 -6.56 17.58
CA ALA A 65 13.23 -5.93 18.85
C ALA A 65 14.43 -5.81 19.80
N PHE A 66 15.37 -6.76 19.74
CA PHE A 66 16.45 -6.90 20.72
C PHE A 66 17.86 -6.75 20.15
N ASP A 67 18.03 -6.94 18.84
CA ASP A 67 19.31 -6.90 18.13
C ASP A 67 19.17 -6.13 16.80
N PHE A 68 18.52 -4.96 16.85
CA PHE A 68 18.41 -4.08 15.69
C PHE A 68 19.77 -3.43 15.38
N PRO A 69 20.19 -3.31 14.10
CA PRO A 69 21.49 -2.74 13.74
C PRO A 69 21.73 -1.35 14.35
N ALA A 70 22.79 -1.24 15.17
CA ALA A 70 23.10 -0.04 15.94
C ALA A 70 23.54 1.13 15.04
N GLU A 71 24.05 0.86 13.84
CA GLU A 71 24.51 1.86 12.88
C GLU A 71 23.34 2.56 12.17
N HIS A 72 22.11 2.03 12.28
CA HIS A 72 20.95 2.64 11.67
C HIS A 72 20.64 3.98 12.36
N PRO A 73 20.46 5.10 11.62
CA PRO A 73 20.22 6.43 12.20
C PRO A 73 19.01 6.54 13.14
N ARG A 74 18.10 5.55 13.08
CA ARG A 74 16.90 5.45 13.90
C ARG A 74 16.85 4.15 14.72
N ALA A 75 17.99 3.59 15.09
CA ALA A 75 18.09 2.25 15.68
C ALA A 75 17.18 2.11 16.92
N GLN A 76 17.20 3.10 17.81
CA GLN A 76 16.40 3.08 19.03
C GLN A 76 14.89 3.13 18.74
N GLU A 77 14.42 4.01 17.86
CA GLU A 77 12.99 4.08 17.54
C GLU A 77 12.52 2.84 16.79
N ARG A 78 13.38 2.25 15.96
CA ARG A 78 13.09 1.01 15.23
C ARG A 78 13.01 -0.18 16.17
N ALA A 79 13.97 -0.35 17.08
CA ALA A 79 13.92 -1.40 18.10
C ALA A 79 12.63 -1.28 18.95
N ALA A 80 12.29 -0.07 19.41
CA ALA A 80 11.06 0.17 20.16
C ALA A 80 9.79 -0.10 19.33
N PHE A 81 9.81 0.18 18.02
CA PHE A 81 8.74 -0.21 17.11
C PHE A 81 8.58 -1.73 17.04
N PHE A 82 9.66 -2.47 16.82
CA PHE A 82 9.61 -3.94 16.74
C PHE A 82 9.25 -4.60 18.06
N GLN A 83 9.60 -4.01 19.21
CA GLN A 83 9.12 -4.47 20.51
C GLN A 83 7.59 -4.39 20.61
N ARG A 84 6.97 -3.30 20.13
CA ARG A 84 5.51 -3.18 20.07
C ARG A 84 4.90 -4.17 19.09
N GLU A 85 5.52 -4.39 17.94
CA GLU A 85 5.04 -5.40 16.97
C GLU A 85 5.14 -6.82 17.55
N LEU A 86 6.21 -7.14 18.26
CA LEU A 86 6.37 -8.42 18.96
C LEU A 86 5.28 -8.61 20.03
N GLU A 87 4.99 -7.57 20.82
CA GLU A 87 3.89 -7.60 21.80
C GLU A 87 2.54 -7.86 21.13
N GLN A 88 2.23 -7.13 20.05
CA GLN A 88 1.00 -7.31 19.28
C GLN A 88 0.91 -8.71 18.66
N PHE A 89 2.03 -9.24 18.17
CA PHE A 89 2.12 -10.59 17.63
C PHE A 89 1.81 -11.65 18.70
N LEU A 90 2.49 -11.60 19.85
CA LEU A 90 2.26 -12.54 20.94
C LEU A 90 0.84 -12.46 21.48
N SER A 91 0.28 -11.26 21.57
CA SER A 91 -1.11 -11.03 21.97
C SER A 91 -2.10 -11.62 20.98
N LEU A 92 -1.83 -11.46 19.66
CA LEU A 92 -2.63 -12.06 18.61
C LEU A 92 -2.60 -13.59 18.70
N MET A 93 -1.40 -14.19 18.78
CA MET A 93 -1.22 -15.64 18.89
C MET A 93 -1.91 -16.23 20.11
N HIS A 94 -1.80 -15.55 21.25
CA HIS A 94 -2.50 -15.96 22.47
C HIS A 94 -4.02 -15.95 22.28
N ARG A 95 -4.58 -14.88 21.70
CA ARG A 95 -6.03 -14.73 21.49
C ARG A 95 -6.59 -15.71 20.46
N THR A 96 -5.80 -16.09 19.46
CA THR A 96 -6.19 -17.07 18.43
C THR A 96 -5.82 -18.50 18.80
N ASN A 97 -5.22 -18.72 19.98
CA ASN A 97 -4.70 -20.03 20.43
C ASN A 97 -3.79 -20.69 19.38
N THR A 98 -2.90 -19.88 18.78
CA THR A 98 -1.94 -20.30 17.76
C THR A 98 -0.55 -20.38 18.39
N ASP A 99 0.26 -21.39 18.02
CA ASP A 99 1.66 -21.43 18.45
C ASP A 99 2.43 -20.27 17.79
N PRO A 100 3.04 -19.34 18.57
CA PRO A 100 3.76 -18.20 18.03
C PRO A 100 4.96 -18.56 17.15
N PHE A 101 5.43 -19.82 17.15
CA PHE A 101 6.51 -20.27 16.27
C PHE A 101 6.03 -20.78 14.91
N GLU A 102 4.73 -20.91 14.68
CA GLU A 102 4.16 -21.37 13.41
C GLU A 102 4.08 -20.28 12.32
N PRO A 103 3.61 -19.05 12.60
CA PRO A 103 3.43 -18.04 11.55
C PRO A 103 4.74 -17.69 10.87
N ARG A 104 4.68 -17.62 9.53
CA ARG A 104 5.79 -17.19 8.68
C ARG A 104 5.48 -15.86 8.02
N GLY A 105 6.51 -15.10 7.71
CA GLY A 105 6.36 -13.77 7.16
C GLY A 105 7.65 -13.26 6.53
N SER A 106 7.67 -11.96 6.26
CA SER A 106 8.86 -11.27 5.78
C SER A 106 9.94 -11.17 6.85
N TYR A 107 11.13 -10.74 6.44
CA TYR A 107 12.24 -10.46 7.35
C TYR A 107 11.93 -9.37 8.38
N ALA A 108 10.90 -8.55 8.15
CA ALA A 108 10.45 -7.50 9.06
C ALA A 108 9.23 -7.92 9.90
N GLY A 109 8.75 -9.17 9.77
CA GLY A 109 7.59 -9.68 10.51
C GLY A 109 6.24 -9.30 9.90
N ALA A 110 6.20 -8.90 8.63
CA ALA A 110 4.94 -8.69 7.90
C ALA A 110 4.34 -10.05 7.48
N MET A 111 3.00 -10.18 7.57
CA MET A 111 2.31 -11.47 7.57
C MET A 111 1.20 -11.55 6.52
N GLY A 112 0.98 -12.77 6.00
CA GLY A 112 -0.15 -13.10 5.13
C GLY A 112 -0.14 -12.44 3.75
N LEU A 113 -1.25 -12.59 3.04
CA LEU A 113 -1.49 -12.14 1.67
C LEU A 113 -1.26 -10.64 1.47
N GLY A 114 -1.62 -9.83 2.47
CA GLY A 114 -1.47 -8.38 2.46
C GLY A 114 -0.21 -7.87 3.16
N GLN A 115 0.68 -8.73 3.67
CA GLN A 115 1.86 -8.33 4.44
C GLN A 115 1.55 -7.34 5.58
N PHE A 116 0.54 -7.65 6.38
CA PHE A 116 0.19 -6.84 7.55
C PHE A 116 1.25 -7.03 8.64
N MET A 117 1.71 -5.93 9.22
CA MET A 117 2.40 -5.98 10.51
C MET A 117 1.43 -6.45 11.61
N PRO A 118 1.88 -7.11 12.68
CA PRO A 118 1.01 -7.57 13.77
C PRO A 118 0.07 -6.51 14.33
N SER A 119 0.55 -5.28 14.51
CA SER A 119 -0.28 -4.16 14.98
C SER A 119 -1.37 -3.77 13.97
N SER A 120 -1.07 -3.86 12.67
CA SER A 120 -2.04 -3.61 11.60
C SER A 120 -3.07 -4.73 11.55
N TRP A 121 -2.65 -5.99 11.73
CA TRP A 121 -3.57 -7.12 11.81
C TRP A 121 -4.53 -6.93 12.98
N ALA A 122 -4.01 -6.62 14.16
CA ALA A 122 -4.83 -6.42 15.37
C ALA A 122 -5.85 -5.28 15.23
N ARG A 123 -5.56 -4.23 14.44
CA ARG A 123 -6.42 -3.05 14.32
C ARG A 123 -7.37 -3.06 13.13
N TYR A 124 -6.94 -3.65 12.02
CA TYR A 124 -7.61 -3.43 10.73
C TYR A 124 -8.03 -4.72 10.05
N ALA A 125 -7.56 -5.88 10.52
CA ALA A 125 -8.02 -7.14 9.96
C ALA A 125 -9.50 -7.39 10.30
N VAL A 126 -10.25 -7.92 9.35
CA VAL A 126 -11.68 -8.20 9.48
C VAL A 126 -11.98 -9.62 9.03
N ASP A 127 -12.91 -10.26 9.74
CA ASP A 127 -13.56 -11.51 9.33
C ASP A 127 -14.53 -11.14 8.20
N PHE A 128 -14.06 -11.25 6.97
CA PHE A 128 -14.79 -10.77 5.82
C PHE A 128 -15.70 -11.86 5.28
N ASP A 129 -15.32 -13.13 5.32
CA ASP A 129 -16.18 -14.24 4.90
C ASP A 129 -17.21 -14.69 5.94
N ARG A 130 -17.11 -14.15 7.17
CA ARG A 130 -18.06 -14.30 8.29
C ARG A 130 -18.10 -15.70 8.86
N ASP A 131 -16.96 -16.39 8.87
CA ASP A 131 -16.82 -17.72 9.46
C ASP A 131 -16.51 -17.70 10.97
N GLY A 132 -16.31 -16.50 11.55
CA GLY A 132 -15.98 -16.28 12.95
C GLY A 132 -14.48 -16.18 13.24
N HIS A 133 -13.64 -16.28 12.22
CA HIS A 133 -12.18 -16.21 12.30
C HIS A 133 -11.62 -15.14 11.36
N ILE A 134 -10.37 -14.74 11.61
CA ILE A 134 -9.65 -13.80 10.74
C ILE A 134 -8.37 -14.49 10.29
N ASP A 135 -8.34 -14.96 9.04
CA ASP A 135 -7.22 -15.66 8.45
C ASP A 135 -6.66 -14.94 7.23
N LEU A 136 -5.65 -14.07 7.43
CA LEU A 136 -4.99 -13.38 6.31
C LEU A 136 -3.95 -14.24 5.58
N TYR A 137 -3.74 -15.51 5.98
CA TYR A 137 -2.89 -16.46 5.26
C TYR A 137 -3.70 -17.29 4.25
N GLY A 138 -4.80 -17.89 4.71
CA GLY A 138 -5.61 -18.83 3.93
C GLY A 138 -6.90 -18.25 3.37
N SER A 139 -7.49 -17.21 3.98
CA SER A 139 -8.68 -16.55 3.46
C SER A 139 -8.34 -15.34 2.59
N ALA A 140 -8.47 -15.52 1.28
CA ALA A 140 -8.41 -14.41 0.34
C ALA A 140 -9.51 -13.36 0.61
N GLN A 141 -10.66 -13.78 1.12
CA GLN A 141 -11.76 -12.87 1.44
C GLN A 141 -11.39 -11.96 2.61
N ASP A 142 -10.82 -12.51 3.69
CA ASP A 142 -10.36 -11.72 4.83
C ASP A 142 -9.24 -10.77 4.43
N ALA A 143 -8.30 -11.22 3.61
CA ALA A 143 -7.26 -10.34 3.06
C ALA A 143 -7.85 -9.17 2.26
N ILE A 144 -8.83 -9.43 1.40
CA ILE A 144 -9.53 -8.41 0.61
C ILE A 144 -10.24 -7.39 1.53
N GLY A 145 -11.04 -7.87 2.49
CA GLY A 145 -11.77 -7.01 3.42
C GLY A 145 -10.83 -6.20 4.30
N SER A 146 -9.75 -6.83 4.77
CA SER A 146 -8.76 -6.21 5.65
C SER A 146 -7.97 -5.12 4.95
N VAL A 147 -7.55 -5.34 3.71
CA VAL A 147 -6.91 -4.29 2.88
C VAL A 147 -7.87 -3.12 2.68
N ALA A 148 -9.13 -3.38 2.35
CA ALA A 148 -10.13 -2.32 2.17
C ALA A 148 -10.37 -1.54 3.47
N ASN A 149 -10.52 -2.22 4.61
CA ASN A 149 -10.69 -1.60 5.92
C ASN A 149 -9.46 -0.79 6.34
N TYR A 150 -8.25 -1.27 6.04
CA TYR A 150 -7.00 -0.54 6.24
C TYR A 150 -7.03 0.81 5.53
N PHE A 151 -7.46 0.86 4.27
CA PHE A 151 -7.54 2.10 3.51
C PHE A 151 -8.51 3.10 4.13
N ILE A 152 -9.67 2.65 4.60
CA ILE A 152 -10.64 3.53 5.28
C ILE A 152 -10.07 4.08 6.58
N ALA A 153 -9.37 3.25 7.36
CA ALA A 153 -8.67 3.71 8.56
C ALA A 153 -7.55 4.73 8.28
N HIS A 154 -7.03 4.76 7.05
CA HIS A 154 -6.00 5.70 6.58
C HIS A 154 -6.56 6.78 5.63
N SER A 155 -7.81 7.17 5.86
CA SER A 155 -8.47 8.32 5.22
C SER A 155 -8.66 8.20 3.71
N TRP A 156 -8.80 6.97 3.19
CA TRP A 156 -9.26 6.78 1.81
C TRP A 156 -10.64 7.41 1.62
N THR A 157 -10.78 8.21 0.56
CA THR A 157 -12.04 8.85 0.18
C THR A 157 -12.64 8.17 -1.04
N PRO A 158 -13.79 7.49 -0.92
CA PRO A 158 -14.45 6.85 -2.06
C PRO A 158 -14.71 7.82 -3.22
N GLY A 159 -14.43 7.36 -4.45
CA GLY A 159 -14.64 8.15 -5.67
C GLY A 159 -13.58 9.24 -5.95
N MET A 160 -12.66 9.51 -5.02
CA MET A 160 -11.54 10.42 -5.26
C MET A 160 -10.46 9.73 -6.12
N PRO A 161 -10.00 10.32 -7.22
CA PRO A 161 -8.87 9.80 -7.98
C PRO A 161 -7.61 9.71 -7.12
N THR A 162 -6.74 8.72 -7.34
CA THR A 162 -5.45 8.66 -6.63
C THR A 162 -4.54 9.79 -7.08
N HIS A 163 -4.48 10.10 -8.37
CA HIS A 163 -3.62 11.14 -8.89
C HIS A 163 -4.15 11.70 -10.21
N PHE A 164 -3.60 12.83 -10.61
CA PHE A 164 -3.82 13.47 -11.90
C PHE A 164 -2.50 13.57 -12.69
N GLY A 165 -2.60 13.76 -14.00
CA GLY A 165 -1.47 14.08 -14.85
C GLY A 165 -0.94 15.48 -14.57
N VAL A 166 0.38 15.62 -14.54
CA VAL A 166 1.06 16.91 -14.35
C VAL A 166 2.38 16.95 -15.10
N ARG A 167 2.75 18.14 -15.60
CA ARG A 167 4.09 18.42 -16.12
C ARG A 167 4.67 19.65 -15.42
N PRO A 168 5.82 19.56 -14.74
CA PRO A 168 6.47 20.74 -14.17
C PRO A 168 7.19 21.51 -15.29
N GLU A 169 6.63 22.64 -15.71
CA GLU A 169 7.18 23.53 -16.74
C GLU A 169 7.71 24.85 -16.16
N GLY A 170 7.68 24.99 -14.83
CA GLY A 170 8.25 26.13 -14.11
C GLY A 170 9.78 26.13 -14.12
N SER A 171 10.36 27.17 -13.54
CA SER A 171 11.80 27.21 -13.25
C SER A 171 12.19 26.12 -12.25
N THR A 172 13.47 25.73 -12.23
CA THR A 172 14.00 24.72 -11.29
C THR A 172 13.62 25.04 -9.84
N ALA A 173 13.75 26.30 -9.43
CA ALA A 173 13.40 26.73 -8.07
C ALA A 173 11.90 26.53 -7.75
N GLN A 174 11.00 26.74 -8.72
CA GLN A 174 9.57 26.51 -8.54
C GLN A 174 9.24 25.03 -8.46
N THR A 175 9.90 24.21 -9.27
CA THR A 175 9.76 22.74 -9.22
C THR A 175 10.28 22.20 -7.89
N ASP A 176 11.43 22.68 -7.41
CA ASP A 176 12.00 22.29 -6.11
C ASP A 176 11.06 22.66 -4.95
N GLU A 177 10.40 23.83 -5.01
CA GLU A 177 9.39 24.22 -4.03
C GLU A 177 8.19 23.27 -4.03
N LEU A 178 7.73 22.85 -5.20
CA LEU A 178 6.62 21.89 -5.34
C LEU A 178 6.98 20.48 -4.86
N LEU A 179 8.25 20.08 -4.99
CA LEU A 179 8.76 18.78 -4.55
C LEU A 179 9.12 18.75 -3.06
N ALA A 180 9.32 19.90 -2.40
CA ALA A 180 9.78 19.96 -1.02
C ALA A 180 8.90 19.21 0.01
N PRO A 181 7.55 19.19 -0.10
CA PRO A 181 6.71 18.39 0.80
C PRO A 181 6.72 16.87 0.53
N ASP A 182 7.45 16.42 -0.50
CA ASP A 182 7.52 15.03 -0.94
C ASP A 182 6.12 14.46 -1.25
N ILE A 183 5.68 13.41 -0.55
CA ILE A 183 4.43 12.71 -0.83
C ILE A 183 3.21 13.41 -0.20
N LEU A 184 3.42 14.37 0.72
CA LEU A 184 2.33 15.00 1.47
C LEU A 184 1.53 15.98 0.59
N PRO A 185 0.22 15.73 0.31
CA PRO A 185 -0.59 16.67 -0.45
C PRO A 185 -0.72 18.00 0.29
N THR A 186 -0.22 19.06 -0.32
CA THR A 186 -0.02 20.37 0.34
C THR A 186 -0.55 21.55 -0.48
N PHE A 187 -0.49 21.46 -1.81
CA PHE A 187 -0.80 22.58 -2.70
C PHE A 187 -2.20 22.44 -3.31
N SER A 188 -2.93 23.54 -3.48
CA SER A 188 -4.10 23.54 -4.37
C SER A 188 -3.67 23.47 -5.84
N ALA A 189 -4.57 23.05 -6.72
CA ALA A 189 -4.33 23.06 -8.17
C ALA A 189 -3.89 24.44 -8.68
N ALA A 190 -4.56 25.52 -8.24
CA ALA A 190 -4.20 26.89 -8.58
C ALA A 190 -2.80 27.28 -8.10
N SER A 191 -2.40 26.85 -6.91
CA SER A 191 -1.07 27.10 -6.34
C SER A 191 0.03 26.35 -7.09
N MET A 192 -0.24 25.14 -7.57
CA MET A 192 0.67 24.38 -8.44
C MET A 192 0.82 25.07 -9.80
N GLN A 193 -0.28 25.51 -10.41
CA GLN A 193 -0.27 26.21 -11.71
C GLN A 193 0.46 27.55 -11.64
N ALA A 194 0.29 28.32 -10.56
CA ALA A 194 1.06 29.54 -10.31
C ALA A 194 2.58 29.31 -10.20
N ARG A 195 3.01 28.07 -9.93
CA ARG A 195 4.42 27.63 -9.88
C ARG A 195 4.86 26.90 -11.15
N GLY A 196 4.08 26.98 -12.23
CA GLY A 196 4.45 26.44 -13.53
C GLY A 196 4.16 24.95 -13.71
N ALA A 197 3.42 24.30 -12.80
CA ALA A 197 2.93 22.95 -13.03
C ALA A 197 1.68 22.96 -13.91
N VAL A 198 1.73 22.26 -15.04
CA VAL A 198 0.61 22.11 -15.98
C VAL A 198 -0.13 20.82 -15.65
N LEU A 199 -1.28 20.95 -14.98
CA LEU A 199 -2.20 19.85 -14.66
C LEU A 199 -3.07 19.47 -15.87
N ASP A 200 -3.49 18.21 -15.95
CA ASP A 200 -4.54 17.81 -16.89
C ASP A 200 -5.90 18.45 -16.54
N GLU A 201 -6.90 18.32 -17.43
CA GLU A 201 -8.20 19.00 -17.27
C GLU A 201 -8.89 18.65 -15.94
N ALA A 202 -8.80 17.39 -15.50
CA ALA A 202 -9.42 16.93 -14.28
C ALA A 202 -8.68 17.48 -13.05
N GLY A 203 -7.34 17.41 -13.05
CA GLY A 203 -6.49 17.94 -11.98
C GLY A 203 -6.59 19.45 -11.84
N ALA A 204 -6.72 20.19 -12.94
CA ALA A 204 -6.90 21.64 -12.92
C ALA A 204 -8.23 22.07 -12.26
N ARG A 205 -9.25 21.21 -12.25
CA ARG A 205 -10.54 21.45 -11.58
C ARG A 205 -10.62 20.84 -10.18
N TYR A 206 -9.59 20.11 -9.75
CA TYR A 206 -9.58 19.47 -8.44
C TYR A 206 -9.46 20.51 -7.32
N THR A 207 -10.33 20.40 -6.32
CA THR A 207 -10.43 21.37 -5.22
C THR A 207 -9.66 20.96 -3.98
N GLY A 208 -9.22 19.69 -3.89
CA GLY A 208 -8.42 19.19 -2.79
C GLY A 208 -6.93 19.52 -2.92
N PRO A 209 -6.14 19.26 -1.87
CA PRO A 209 -4.69 19.37 -1.90
C PRO A 209 -4.06 18.31 -2.83
N LEU A 210 -2.92 18.68 -3.40
CA LEU A 210 -2.10 17.88 -4.29
C LEU A 210 -0.64 17.92 -3.86
N ALA A 211 0.08 16.83 -4.12
CA ALA A 211 1.53 16.74 -4.03
C ALA A 211 2.12 16.60 -5.44
N LEU A 212 3.16 17.34 -5.77
CA LEU A 212 3.97 17.01 -6.94
C LEU A 212 4.86 15.83 -6.58
N VAL A 213 4.65 14.69 -7.24
CA VAL A 213 5.43 13.48 -6.98
C VAL A 213 6.30 13.18 -8.19
N GLU A 214 7.60 13.12 -7.98
CA GLU A 214 8.58 12.73 -8.98
C GLU A 214 8.92 11.23 -8.88
N LEU A 215 9.02 10.58 -10.03
CA LEU A 215 9.40 9.17 -10.17
C LEU A 215 10.56 9.08 -11.16
N GLN A 216 11.72 8.70 -10.66
CA GLN A 216 12.93 8.49 -11.45
C GLN A 216 12.83 7.19 -12.26
N ASN A 217 13.19 7.24 -13.54
CA ASN A 217 13.03 6.14 -14.49
C ASN A 217 14.38 5.55 -14.96
N GLY A 218 15.40 5.62 -14.10
CA GLY A 218 16.78 5.27 -14.46
C GLY A 218 17.36 6.33 -15.40
N ASP A 219 17.84 5.90 -16.57
CA ASP A 219 18.41 6.81 -17.58
C ASP A 219 17.36 7.59 -18.38
N ASN A 220 16.07 7.23 -18.24
CA ASN A 220 14.98 7.94 -18.91
C ASN A 220 14.53 9.17 -18.08
N PRO A 221 13.92 10.17 -18.73
CA PRO A 221 13.37 11.33 -18.03
C PRO A 221 12.41 10.91 -16.90
N PRO A 222 12.40 11.66 -15.78
CA PRO A 222 11.47 11.40 -14.68
C PRO A 222 10.03 11.55 -15.14
N SER A 223 9.14 10.84 -14.47
CA SER A 223 7.70 11.02 -14.60
C SER A 223 7.15 11.75 -13.40
N TYR A 224 6.09 12.53 -13.61
CA TYR A 224 5.45 13.30 -12.55
C TYR A 224 3.97 12.96 -12.47
N VAL A 225 3.44 12.95 -11.26
CA VAL A 225 2.01 12.87 -10.98
C VAL A 225 1.63 13.91 -9.93
N ALA A 226 0.40 14.43 -10.02
CA ALA A 226 -0.18 15.23 -8.95
C ALA A 226 -0.97 14.30 -8.03
N GLY A 227 -0.36 13.86 -6.93
CA GLY A 227 -0.93 12.90 -5.99
C GLY A 227 -1.98 13.55 -5.08
N THR A 228 -3.14 12.91 -4.94
CA THR A 228 -4.21 13.34 -4.02
C THR A 228 -4.03 12.71 -2.63
N GLU A 229 -4.97 12.96 -1.73
CA GLU A 229 -5.08 12.26 -0.45
C GLU A 229 -5.23 10.74 -0.61
N ASN A 230 -5.86 10.25 -1.69
CA ASN A 230 -5.93 8.81 -1.96
C ASN A 230 -4.58 8.22 -2.39
N PHE A 231 -3.73 8.98 -3.10
CA PHE A 231 -2.35 8.55 -3.33
C PHE A 231 -1.58 8.48 -2.01
N TYR A 232 -1.76 9.49 -1.15
CA TYR A 232 -1.17 9.52 0.18
C TYR A 232 -1.64 8.33 1.04
N ALA A 233 -2.93 7.96 0.99
CA ALA A 233 -3.46 6.79 1.69
C ALA A 233 -2.75 5.48 1.27
N ILE A 234 -2.45 5.30 -0.02
CA ILE A 234 -1.68 4.12 -0.50
C ILE A 234 -0.26 4.12 0.09
N THR A 235 0.35 5.29 0.26
CA THR A 235 1.69 5.38 0.86
C THR A 235 1.69 5.14 2.37
N ARG A 236 0.51 5.00 3.00
CA ARG A 236 0.37 4.52 4.38
C ARG A 236 0.62 3.03 4.51
N TYR A 237 0.28 2.28 3.48
CA TYR A 237 0.64 0.88 3.37
C TYR A 237 2.16 0.68 3.29
N ASN A 238 2.84 1.50 2.46
CA ASN A 238 4.30 1.59 2.39
C ASN A 238 4.73 3.00 1.96
N TRP A 239 5.58 3.66 2.76
CA TRP A 239 6.00 5.07 2.55
C TRP A 239 6.94 5.23 1.35
N SER A 240 6.39 5.04 0.16
CA SER A 240 7.11 5.14 -1.11
C SER A 240 6.15 5.51 -2.25
N SER A 241 6.47 6.58 -2.97
CA SER A 241 5.76 6.96 -4.20
C SER A 241 5.85 5.89 -5.29
N TYR A 242 7.02 5.24 -5.42
CA TYR A 242 7.23 4.13 -6.35
C TYR A 242 6.35 2.93 -6.01
N TYR A 243 6.20 2.62 -4.73
CA TYR A 243 5.28 1.57 -4.28
C TYR A 243 3.84 1.90 -4.66
N ALA A 244 3.38 3.11 -4.35
CA ALA A 244 2.01 3.51 -4.63
C ALA A 244 1.70 3.46 -6.14
N MET A 245 2.63 3.94 -6.97
CA MET A 245 2.49 3.84 -8.42
C MET A 245 2.57 2.41 -8.95
N ALA A 246 3.34 1.52 -8.30
CA ALA A 246 3.36 0.10 -8.64
C ALA A 246 2.02 -0.58 -8.34
N VAL A 247 1.42 -0.28 -7.18
CA VAL A 247 0.09 -0.76 -6.77
C VAL A 247 -0.97 -0.31 -7.77
N ILE A 248 -1.04 1.00 -8.02
CA ILE A 248 -2.02 1.60 -8.94
C ILE A 248 -1.85 1.01 -10.34
N GLY A 249 -0.62 1.00 -10.86
CA GLY A 249 -0.34 0.51 -12.21
C GLY A 249 -0.58 -0.99 -12.38
N LEU A 250 -0.26 -1.81 -11.36
CA LEU A 250 -0.55 -3.25 -11.40
C LEU A 250 -2.06 -3.50 -11.39
N GLY A 251 -2.80 -2.84 -10.49
CA GLY A 251 -4.25 -2.95 -10.41
C GLY A 251 -4.93 -2.60 -11.74
N GLN A 252 -4.56 -1.47 -12.34
CA GLN A 252 -5.06 -1.04 -13.64
C GLN A 252 -4.72 -2.04 -14.76
N ALA A 253 -3.48 -2.58 -14.77
CA ALA A 253 -3.07 -3.56 -15.77
C ALA A 253 -3.86 -4.87 -15.65
N VAL A 254 -4.12 -5.34 -14.42
CA VAL A 254 -4.96 -6.52 -14.18
C VAL A 254 -6.41 -6.25 -14.61
N ALA A 255 -6.98 -5.10 -14.23
CA ALA A 255 -8.34 -4.73 -14.61
C ALA A 255 -8.52 -4.65 -16.13
N ALA A 256 -7.52 -4.10 -16.84
CA ALA A 256 -7.52 -4.04 -18.31
C ALA A 256 -7.43 -5.44 -18.95
N ALA A 257 -6.59 -6.33 -18.41
CA ALA A 257 -6.40 -7.69 -18.93
C ALA A 257 -7.58 -8.63 -18.67
N ARG A 258 -8.57 -8.22 -17.86
CA ARG A 258 -9.83 -8.97 -17.65
C ARG A 258 -10.89 -8.70 -18.73
N ARG A 259 -10.73 -7.65 -19.53
CA ARG A 259 -11.65 -7.27 -20.61
C ARG A 259 -11.33 -8.07 -21.87
#